data_AF-Q873U5-F1
#
_entry.id   AF-Q873U5-F1
#
_cell.length_a   1.000
_cell.length_b   1.000
_cell.length_c   1.000
_cell.angle_alpha   90.00
_cell.angle_beta   90.00
_cell.angle_gamma   90.00
#
_symmetry.space_group_name_H-M   'P 1'
#
loop_
_entity.id
_entity.type
_entity.pdbx_description
1 polymer ?
#
loop_
_entity_poly.entity_id
_entity_poly.type
_entity_poly.pdbx_seq_one_letter_code
_entity_poly.pdbx_strand_id
1 'polypeptide(L)'
;GVWLGVHRDPSNLVKTIKKLRRKDDIHSEVSVVRDIREQELRLSTDGGRVCRPLFIVNENQTLALTKKHIQYLNQGKDDEGANYAWPELVKDGVIEFLDAEEEETVMISMTTEDLENTRLKLQGFENRETESEVEPSKRIKTPFHAHSWTHCEIHPSMILGICASIIPFPDHNQ
;
A
#
# COMPACT_ATOMS: atom_id res chain seq x y z
N GLY A 1 24.47 -8.50 -1.04
CA GLY A 1 23.81 -9.50 -0.19
C GLY A 1 24.73 -10.70 0.05
N VAL A 2 24.37 -11.57 1.00
CA VAL A 2 25.01 -12.89 1.20
C VAL A 2 24.14 -13.95 0.53
N TRP A 3 24.72 -14.78 -0.33
CA TRP A 3 23.98 -15.88 -0.95
C TRP A 3 23.87 -17.05 0.05
N LEU A 4 22.64 -17.29 0.53
CA LEU A 4 22.37 -18.34 1.53
C LEU A 4 22.02 -19.71 0.92
N GLY A 5 21.37 -19.74 -0.25
CA GLY A 5 21.00 -21.00 -0.88
C GLY A 5 20.06 -20.84 -2.07
N VAL A 6 19.42 -21.95 -2.45
CA VAL A 6 18.49 -22.03 -3.58
C VAL A 6 17.15 -22.57 -3.10
N HIS A 7 16.06 -22.06 -3.68
CA HIS A 7 14.71 -22.49 -3.33
C HIS A 7 13.88 -22.74 -4.59
N ARG A 8 13.07 -23.80 -4.58
CA ARG A 8 12.30 -24.24 -5.76
C ARG A 8 10.97 -23.49 -5.93
N ASP A 9 10.38 -23.02 -4.83
CA ASP A 9 9.09 -22.30 -4.83
C ASP A 9 9.21 -20.92 -4.14
N PRO A 10 9.87 -19.94 -4.79
CA PRO A 10 10.05 -18.61 -4.22
C PRO A 10 8.72 -17.87 -4.00
N SER A 11 7.67 -18.21 -4.75
CA SER A 11 6.36 -17.55 -4.63
C SER A 11 5.72 -17.81 -3.27
N ASN A 12 5.72 -19.07 -2.82
CA ASN A 12 5.17 -19.44 -1.52
C ASN A 12 6.04 -18.93 -0.37
N LEU A 13 7.37 -18.94 -0.55
CA LEU A 13 8.30 -18.39 0.43
C LEU A 13 8.04 -16.89 0.67
N VAL A 14 7.94 -16.08 -0.38
CA VAL A 14 7.63 -14.64 -0.27
C VAL A 14 6.29 -14.42 0.42
N LYS A 15 5.25 -15.16 0.05
CA LYS A 15 3.93 -15.06 0.70
C LYS A 15 4.01 -15.37 2.20
N THR A 16 4.79 -16.38 2.57
CA THR A 16 4.97 -16.77 3.97
C THR A 16 5.73 -15.70 4.75
N ILE A 17 6.83 -15.18 4.21
CA ILE A 17 7.62 -14.13 4.88
C ILE A 17 6.79 -12.85 5.03
N LYS A 18 6.07 -12.41 3.99
CA LYS A 18 5.18 -11.25 4.08
C LYS A 18 4.06 -11.47 5.11
N LYS A 19 3.52 -12.69 5.21
CA LYS A 19 2.52 -13.03 6.23
C LYS A 19 3.09 -12.97 7.65
N LEU A 20 4.33 -13.42 7.86
CA LEU A 20 5.01 -13.32 9.15
C LEU A 20 5.32 -11.85 9.51
N ARG A 21 5.74 -11.04 8.53
CA ARG A 21 5.93 -9.58 8.69
C ARG A 21 4.65 -8.88 9.15
N ARG A 22 3.51 -9.22 8.53
CA ARG A 22 2.18 -8.66 8.89
C ARG A 22 1.61 -9.15 10.21
N LYS A 23 2.26 -10.13 10.86
CA LYS A 23 1.88 -10.66 12.18
C LYS A 23 2.82 -10.23 13.29
N ASP A 24 3.80 -9.37 12.99
CA ASP A 24 4.86 -8.96 13.91
C ASP A 24 5.81 -10.10 14.33
N ASP A 25 5.78 -11.25 13.64
CA ASP A 25 6.75 -12.35 13.84
C ASP A 25 8.12 -12.01 13.24
N ILE A 26 8.12 -11.19 12.19
CA ILE A 26 9.30 -10.60 11.54
C ILE A 26 9.17 -9.09 11.63
N HIS A 27 10.27 -8.40 11.94
CA HIS A 27 10.28 -6.95 12.04
C HIS A 27 9.73 -6.29 10.76
N SER A 28 8.87 -5.28 10.91
CA SER A 28 8.17 -4.64 9.79
C SER A 28 9.10 -3.96 8.77
N GLU A 29 10.34 -3.65 9.17
CA GLU A 29 11.36 -3.05 8.29
C GLU A 29 12.10 -4.06 7.41
N VAL A 30 11.93 -5.37 7.62
CA VAL A 30 12.55 -6.36 6.75
C VAL A 30 11.92 -6.28 5.36
N SER A 31 12.77 -6.07 4.35
CA SER A 31 12.33 -6.02 2.95
C SER A 31 12.54 -7.35 2.26
N VAL A 32 11.59 -7.66 1.37
CA VAL A 32 11.48 -8.92 0.65
C VAL A 32 11.21 -8.61 -0.81
N VAL A 33 12.24 -8.73 -1.63
CA VAL A 33 12.18 -8.42 -3.06
C VAL A 33 12.37 -9.69 -3.86
N ARG A 34 11.41 -10.01 -4.72
CA ARG A 34 11.51 -11.12 -5.66
C ARG A 34 11.64 -10.59 -7.07
N ASP A 35 12.84 -10.72 -7.63
CA ASP A 35 13.06 -10.47 -9.04
C ASP A 35 12.66 -11.72 -9.84
N ILE A 36 11.57 -11.60 -10.60
CA ILE A 36 11.05 -12.70 -11.42
C ILE A 36 11.92 -12.92 -12.65
N ARG A 37 12.54 -11.86 -13.19
CA ARG A 37 13.33 -11.92 -14.43
C ARG A 37 14.69 -12.57 -14.16
N GLU A 38 15.36 -12.13 -13.11
CA GLU A 38 16.66 -12.67 -12.71
C GLU A 38 16.55 -13.96 -11.86
N GLN A 39 15.32 -14.36 -11.51
CA GLN A 39 15.04 -15.52 -10.65
C GLN A 39 15.70 -15.43 -9.26
N GLU A 40 15.80 -14.22 -8.71
CA GLU A 40 16.42 -13.95 -7.42
C GLU A 40 15.39 -13.56 -6.35
N LEU A 41 15.66 -13.98 -5.11
CA LEU A 41 14.95 -13.51 -3.92
C LEU A 41 15.97 -12.83 -3.01
N ARG A 42 15.74 -11.56 -2.71
CA ARG A 42 16.58 -10.74 -1.85
C ARG A 42 15.83 -10.43 -0.56
N LEU A 43 16.53 -10.60 0.55
CA LEU A 43 16.06 -10.27 1.89
C LEU A 43 17.02 -9.24 2.47
N SER A 44 16.49 -8.07 2.79
CA SER A 44 17.27 -6.94 3.31
C SER A 44 16.82 -6.64 4.74
N THR A 45 17.79 -6.66 5.65
CA THR A 45 17.61 -6.42 7.10
C THR A 45 18.56 -5.33 7.62
N ASP A 46 19.28 -4.69 6.71
CA ASP A 46 20.17 -3.58 6.99
C ASP A 46 19.37 -2.34 7.40
N GLY A 47 19.99 -1.54 8.28
CA GLY A 47 19.46 -0.26 8.70
C GLY A 47 19.82 0.85 7.71
N GLY A 48 19.03 1.94 7.74
CA GLY A 48 19.27 3.12 6.89
C GLY A 48 18.48 3.14 5.58
N ARG A 49 17.66 2.11 5.32
CA ARG A 49 16.70 2.11 4.22
C ARG A 49 15.56 3.10 4.51
N VAL A 50 15.13 3.81 3.48
CA VAL A 50 13.97 4.68 3.56
C VAL A 50 12.73 3.84 3.34
N CYS A 51 11.81 3.88 4.29
CA CYS A 51 10.55 3.15 4.24
C CYS A 51 9.37 4.12 4.15
N ARG A 52 8.36 3.72 3.38
CA ARG A 52 7.10 4.44 3.22
C ARG A 52 5.94 3.56 3.69
N PRO A 53 5.11 4.03 4.64
CA PRO A 53 3.93 3.29 5.06
C PRO A 53 2.81 3.39 4.02
N LEU A 54 2.26 2.25 3.62
CA LEU A 54 1.16 2.16 2.66
C LEU A 54 0.05 1.25 3.18
N PHE A 55 -1.19 1.49 2.75
CA PHE A 55 -2.29 0.58 3.07
C PHE A 55 -2.20 -0.69 2.24
N ILE A 56 -2.43 -1.83 2.88
CA ILE A 56 -2.49 -3.11 2.17
C ILE A 56 -3.82 -3.23 1.42
N VAL A 57 -3.76 -3.69 0.18
CA VAL A 57 -4.94 -4.04 -0.63
C VAL A 57 -5.12 -5.55 -0.64
N ASN A 58 -6.33 -6.00 -0.34
CA ASN A 58 -6.71 -7.41 -0.37
C ASN A 58 -6.96 -7.88 -1.81
N GLU A 59 -6.97 -9.20 -2.03
CA GLU A 59 -7.13 -9.80 -3.36
C GLU A 59 -8.44 -9.38 -4.06
N ASN A 60 -9.49 -9.08 -3.29
CA ASN A 60 -10.78 -8.58 -3.75
C ASN A 60 -10.78 -7.08 -4.13
N GLN A 61 -9.61 -6.44 -4.22
CA GLN A 61 -9.44 -5.01 -4.53
C GLN A 61 -10.14 -4.09 -3.50
N THR A 62 -10.17 -4.51 -2.22
CA THR A 62 -10.59 -3.65 -1.11
C THR A 62 -9.41 -3.36 -0.19
N LEU A 63 -9.41 -2.21 0.47
CA LEU A 63 -8.44 -1.92 1.52
C LEU A 63 -8.56 -2.93 2.67
N ALA A 64 -7.41 -3.25 3.29
CA ALA A 64 -7.37 -3.94 4.58
C ALA A 64 -7.89 -3.03 5.72
N LEU A 65 -7.78 -1.72 5.56
CA LEU A 65 -8.34 -0.74 6.48
C LEU A 65 -9.88 -0.79 6.46
N THR A 66 -10.48 -0.95 7.63
CA THR A 66 -11.94 -0.94 7.81
C THR A 66 -12.39 0.26 8.63
N LYS A 67 -13.69 0.59 8.56
CA LYS A 67 -14.28 1.65 9.41
C LYS A 67 -14.12 1.34 10.90
N LYS A 68 -14.03 0.07 11.28
CA LYS A 68 -13.82 -0.38 12.66
C LYS A 68 -12.46 0.08 13.19
N HIS A 69 -11.40 -0.09 12.39
CA HIS A 69 -10.06 0.40 12.76
C HIS A 69 -10.03 1.92 12.96
N ILE A 70 -10.76 2.67 12.12
CA ILE A 70 -10.87 4.14 12.27
C ILE A 70 -11.58 4.51 13.57
N GLN A 71 -12.63 3.78 13.95
CA GLN A 71 -13.32 3.99 15.22
C GLN A 71 -12.38 3.74 16.41
N TYR A 72 -11.56 2.69 16.35
CA TYR A 72 -10.57 2.40 17.39
C TYR A 72 -9.51 3.48 17.54
N LEU A 73 -8.99 3.99 16.42
CA LEU A 73 -8.03 5.10 16.44
C LEU A 73 -8.62 6.37 17.05
N ASN A 74 -9.89 6.68 16.74
CA ASN A 74 -10.57 7.85 17.32
C ASN A 74 -10.85 7.70 18.82
N GLN A 75 -11.14 6.48 19.27
CA GLN A 75 -11.37 6.19 20.69
C GLN A 75 -10.06 5.94 21.47
N GLY A 76 -8.97 5.66 20.75
CA GLY A 76 -7.68 5.24 21.30
C GLY A 76 -7.70 3.83 21.90
N LYS A 77 -8.78 3.06 21.71
CA LYS A 77 -8.99 1.75 22.31
C LYS A 77 -9.71 0.79 21.38
N ASP A 78 -9.44 -0.50 21.55
CA ASP A 78 -10.15 -1.59 20.89
C ASP A 78 -11.39 -2.06 21.67
N ASP A 79 -12.09 -3.10 21.17
CA ASP A 79 -13.27 -3.68 21.84
C ASP A 79 -12.93 -4.26 23.22
N GLU A 80 -11.68 -4.65 23.45
CA GLU A 80 -11.19 -5.26 24.71
C GLU A 80 -10.71 -4.20 25.72
N GLY A 81 -10.69 -2.93 25.30
CA GLY A 81 -10.25 -1.80 26.10
C GLY A 81 -8.73 -1.61 26.15
N ALA A 82 -7.97 -2.36 25.34
CA ALA A 82 -6.55 -2.16 25.15
C ALA A 82 -6.29 -0.92 24.30
N ASN A 83 -5.12 -0.31 24.46
CA ASN A 83 -4.76 0.88 23.68
C ASN A 83 -4.59 0.51 22.21
N TYR A 84 -5.20 1.30 21.33
CA TYR A 84 -5.15 1.09 19.89
C TYR A 84 -4.63 2.34 19.18
N ALA A 85 -3.44 2.26 18.61
CA ALA A 85 -2.76 3.35 17.92
C ALA A 85 -2.07 2.85 16.64
N TRP A 86 -1.07 3.60 16.16
CA TRP A 86 -0.33 3.26 14.95
C TRP A 86 0.37 1.89 15.00
N PRO A 87 1.07 1.50 16.09
CA PRO A 87 1.73 0.21 16.15
C PRO A 87 0.76 -0.95 15.96
N GLU A 88 -0.45 -0.84 16.50
CA GLU A 88 -1.50 -1.85 16.38
C GLU A 88 -1.99 -1.97 14.93
N LEU A 89 -2.10 -0.89 14.16
CA LEU A 89 -2.41 -0.96 12.72
C LEU A 89 -1.36 -1.72 11.90
N VAL A 90 -0.09 -1.59 12.29
CA VAL A 90 1.01 -2.31 11.63
C VAL A 90 0.94 -3.80 12.00
N LYS A 91 0.70 -4.10 13.28
CA LYS A 91 0.56 -5.47 13.80
C LYS A 91 -0.67 -6.20 13.26
N ASP A 92 -1.75 -5.48 13.01
CA ASP A 92 -2.97 -6.02 12.41
C ASP A 92 -2.84 -6.23 10.89
N GLY A 93 -1.69 -5.87 10.30
CA GLY A 93 -1.44 -6.00 8.87
C GLY A 93 -2.34 -5.08 8.04
N VAL A 94 -2.70 -3.92 8.57
CA VAL A 94 -3.45 -2.88 7.85
C VAL A 94 -2.49 -2.00 7.05
N ILE A 95 -1.33 -1.71 7.63
CA ILE A 95 -0.28 -0.87 7.06
C ILE A 95 0.98 -1.71 6.89
N GLU A 96 1.64 -1.55 5.75
CA GLU A 96 2.91 -2.21 5.43
C GLU A 96 3.95 -1.14 5.09
N PHE A 97 5.16 -1.28 5.65
CA PHE A 97 6.30 -0.44 5.32
C PHE A 97 7.00 -1.02 4.10
N LEU A 98 7.03 -0.24 3.02
CA LEU A 98 7.73 -0.60 1.79
C LEU A 98 8.99 0.23 1.67
N ASP A 99 10.11 -0.41 1.34
CA ASP A 99 11.32 0.31 0.95
C ASP A 99 11.38 0.52 -0.56
N ALA A 100 12.33 1.35 -1.00
CA ALA A 100 12.46 1.71 -2.41
C ALA A 100 12.69 0.50 -3.35
N GLU A 101 13.35 -0.57 -2.89
CA GLU A 101 13.58 -1.77 -3.70
C GLU A 101 12.29 -2.62 -3.77
N GLU A 102 11.52 -2.72 -2.68
CA GLU A 102 10.22 -3.40 -2.70
C GLU A 102 9.18 -2.65 -3.56
N GLU A 103 9.23 -1.31 -3.57
CA GLU A 103 8.38 -0.44 -4.39
C GLU A 103 8.42 -0.77 -5.89
N GLU A 104 9.55 -1.27 -6.42
CA GLU A 104 9.68 -1.64 -7.84
C GLU A 104 8.83 -2.87 -8.23
N THR A 105 8.45 -3.69 -7.26
CA THR A 105 7.75 -4.97 -7.49
C THR A 105 6.25 -4.93 -7.16
N VAL A 106 5.79 -3.83 -6.58
CA VAL A 106 4.41 -3.65 -6.12
C VAL A 106 3.64 -2.71 -7.05
N MET A 107 2.32 -2.75 -6.93
CA MET A 107 1.42 -1.85 -7.64
C MET A 107 0.62 -1.02 -6.62
N ILE A 108 0.78 0.31 -6.65
CA ILE A 108 0.25 1.25 -5.65
C ILE A 108 -0.84 2.12 -6.28
N SER A 109 -2.06 2.08 -5.74
CA SER A 109 -3.14 2.98 -6.14
C SER A 109 -3.02 4.33 -5.43
N MET A 110 -3.27 5.43 -6.14
CA MET A 110 -3.18 6.78 -5.56
C MET A 110 -4.40 7.18 -4.74
N THR A 111 -5.58 6.67 -5.11
CA THR A 111 -6.85 6.94 -4.43
C THR A 111 -7.67 5.67 -4.26
N THR A 112 -8.58 5.68 -3.28
CA THR A 112 -9.50 4.55 -3.06
C THR A 112 -10.49 4.39 -4.21
N GLU A 113 -10.82 5.46 -4.92
CA GLU A 113 -11.66 5.44 -6.12
C GLU A 113 -11.02 4.58 -7.23
N ASP A 114 -9.69 4.56 -7.33
CA ASP A 114 -8.99 3.73 -8.32
C ASP A 114 -9.21 2.23 -8.04
N LEU A 115 -9.27 1.84 -6.76
CA LEU A 115 -9.58 0.47 -6.35
C LEU A 115 -11.02 0.09 -6.71
N GLU A 116 -11.97 0.99 -6.48
CA GLU A 116 -13.38 0.78 -6.82
C GLU A 116 -13.58 0.64 -8.33
N ASN A 117 -12.93 1.50 -9.12
CA ASN A 117 -12.94 1.42 -10.58
C ASN A 117 -12.36 0.10 -11.09
N THR A 118 -11.22 -0.35 -10.56
CA THR A 118 -10.63 -1.65 -10.93
C THR A 118 -11.58 -2.80 -10.57
N ARG A 119 -12.24 -2.75 -9.41
CA ARG A 119 -13.22 -3.77 -8.99
C ARG A 119 -14.44 -3.83 -9.93
N LEU A 120 -14.98 -2.69 -10.35
CA LEU A 120 -16.10 -2.62 -11.30
C LEU A 120 -15.71 -3.18 -12.67
N LYS A 121 -14.53 -2.80 -13.17
CA LYS A 121 -13.96 -3.34 -14.42
C LYS A 121 -13.81 -4.86 -14.37
N LEU A 122 -13.31 -5.42 -13.25
CA LEU A 122 -13.16 -6.87 -13.07
C LEU A 122 -14.51 -7.61 -13.06
N GLN A 123 -15.58 -6.95 -12.61
CA GLN A 123 -16.94 -7.51 -12.63
C GLN A 123 -17.63 -7.41 -14.00
N GLY A 124 -16.93 -6.90 -15.03
CA GLY A 124 -17.47 -6.74 -16.38
C GLY A 124 -18.38 -5.52 -16.52
N PHE A 125 -18.46 -4.65 -15.50
CA PHE A 125 -19.03 -3.32 -15.67
C PHE A 125 -17.97 -2.47 -16.36
N GLU A 126 -18.15 -2.24 -17.66
CA GLU A 126 -17.42 -1.16 -18.31
C GLU A 126 -17.78 0.13 -17.58
N ASN A 127 -16.75 0.86 -17.15
CA ASN A 127 -16.94 2.26 -16.85
C ASN A 127 -17.45 2.88 -18.17
N ARG A 128 -18.77 3.02 -18.29
CA ARG A 128 -19.31 4.22 -18.92
C ARG A 128 -18.67 5.33 -18.10
N GLU A 129 -17.55 5.84 -18.56
CA GLU A 129 -17.35 7.27 -18.46
C GLU A 129 -18.62 7.84 -19.05
N THR A 130 -19.58 8.14 -18.18
CA THR A 130 -20.56 9.15 -18.49
C THR A 130 -19.71 10.37 -18.82
N GLU A 131 -19.44 10.55 -20.11
CA GLU A 131 -19.09 11.83 -20.73
C GLU A 131 -20.04 12.95 -20.24
N SER A 132 -21.17 12.60 -19.60
CA SER A 132 -22.15 13.48 -19.03
C SER A 132 -21.87 14.08 -17.65
N GLU A 133 -20.77 13.77 -16.93
CA GLU A 133 -20.46 14.44 -15.64
C GLU A 133 -18.95 14.70 -15.38
N VAL A 134 -18.20 15.10 -16.42
CA VAL A 134 -16.94 15.80 -16.15
C VAL A 134 -17.30 17.20 -15.63
N GLU A 135 -17.42 17.35 -14.32
CA GLU A 135 -17.45 18.67 -13.71
C GLU A 135 -16.22 19.44 -14.21
N PRO A 136 -16.39 20.60 -14.87
CA PRO A 136 -15.27 21.34 -15.44
C PRO A 136 -14.26 21.84 -14.39
N SER A 137 -14.63 21.79 -13.10
CA SER A 137 -13.79 22.09 -11.95
C SER A 137 -12.97 20.91 -11.43
N LYS A 138 -13.25 19.66 -11.85
CA LYS A 138 -12.49 18.49 -11.39
C LYS A 138 -11.19 18.35 -12.17
N ARG A 139 -10.11 18.04 -11.44
CA ARG A 139 -8.80 17.74 -12.03
C ARG A 139 -8.90 16.51 -12.94
N ILE A 140 -8.28 16.59 -14.12
CA ILE A 140 -8.22 15.48 -15.07
C ILE A 140 -7.49 14.31 -14.42
N LYS A 141 -8.13 13.13 -14.42
CA LYS A 141 -7.52 11.87 -14.00
C LYS A 141 -6.99 11.13 -15.22
N THR A 142 -5.79 10.57 -15.12
CA THR A 142 -5.24 9.72 -16.18
C THR A 142 -5.92 8.35 -16.16
N PRO A 143 -6.31 7.78 -17.31
CA PRO A 143 -6.83 6.42 -17.34
C PRO A 143 -5.74 5.42 -16.96
N PHE A 144 -6.02 4.54 -16.00
CA PHE A 144 -5.11 3.49 -15.56
C PHE A 144 -5.57 2.11 -16.07
N HIS A 145 -4.60 1.32 -16.56
CA HIS A 145 -4.76 -0.06 -17.04
C HIS A 145 -4.14 -1.08 -16.07
N ALA A 146 -4.35 -0.88 -14.77
CA ALA A 146 -3.93 -1.81 -13.75
C ALA A 146 -5.03 -2.86 -13.50
N HIS A 147 -4.65 -4.14 -13.54
CA HIS A 147 -5.58 -5.26 -13.29
C HIS A 147 -5.61 -5.72 -11.83
N SER A 148 -4.58 -5.39 -11.03
CA SER A 148 -4.46 -5.85 -9.63
C SER A 148 -3.57 -4.93 -8.80
N TRP A 149 -4.19 -4.11 -7.94
CA TRP A 149 -3.47 -3.31 -6.97
C TRP A 149 -3.04 -4.15 -5.77
N THR A 150 -1.87 -3.83 -5.21
CA THR A 150 -1.29 -4.51 -4.03
C THR A 150 -1.30 -3.63 -2.79
N HIS A 151 -1.14 -2.31 -3.00
CA HIS A 151 -1.10 -1.31 -1.96
C HIS A 151 -1.87 -0.07 -2.41
N CYS A 152 -2.24 0.77 -1.44
CA CYS A 152 -2.85 2.06 -1.69
C CYS A 152 -2.11 3.13 -0.89
N GLU A 153 -1.93 4.29 -1.52
CA GLU A 153 -1.40 5.46 -0.87
C GLU A 153 -2.28 5.88 0.31
N ILE A 154 -1.66 6.33 1.41
CA ILE A 154 -2.41 6.89 2.54
C ILE A 154 -3.01 8.23 2.13
N HIS A 155 -2.19 9.13 1.59
CA HIS A 155 -2.62 10.38 0.97
C HIS A 155 -1.50 10.95 0.07
N PRO A 156 -1.80 11.38 -1.17
CA PRO A 156 -0.77 11.88 -2.10
C PRO A 156 0.06 13.06 -1.56
N SER A 157 -0.52 13.91 -0.70
CA SER A 157 0.20 15.03 -0.08
C SER A 157 1.34 14.62 0.85
N MET A 158 1.41 13.35 1.27
CA MET A 158 2.51 12.82 2.10
C MET A 158 3.85 12.74 1.34
N ILE A 159 3.84 13.00 0.03
CA ILE A 159 5.07 13.17 -0.75
C ILE A 159 5.80 14.50 -0.44
N LEU A 160 5.10 15.48 0.14
CA LEU A 160 5.64 16.80 0.40
C LEU A 160 6.55 16.79 1.63
N GLY A 161 7.70 17.45 1.52
CA GLY A 161 8.56 17.72 2.67
C GLY A 161 7.94 18.73 3.64
N ILE A 162 8.53 18.84 4.85
CA ILE A 162 8.03 19.67 5.96
C ILE A 162 7.78 21.12 5.55
N CYS A 163 8.68 21.73 4.78
CA CYS A 163 8.50 23.12 4.35
C CYS A 163 7.42 23.26 3.26
N ALA A 164 7.31 22.27 2.37
CA ALA A 164 6.36 22.30 1.27
C ALA A 164 4.92 22.01 1.76
N SER A 165 4.73 21.28 2.85
CA SER A 165 3.41 20.97 3.42
C SER A 165 2.71 22.18 4.04
N ILE A 166 3.43 23.30 4.24
CA ILE A 166 2.88 24.55 4.80
C ILE A 166 2.42 25.50 3.67
N ILE A 167 2.79 25.22 2.42
CA ILE A 167 2.39 26.06 1.29
C ILE A 167 0.90 25.83 1.02
N PRO A 168 0.05 26.87 1.04
CA PRO A 168 -1.36 26.72 0.71
C PRO A 168 -1.50 26.38 -0.78
N PHE A 169 -2.31 25.36 -1.08
CA PHE A 169 -2.56 24.85 -2.44
C PHE A 169 -1.25 24.59 -3.23
N PRO A 170 -0.36 23.73 -2.73
CA PRO A 170 0.97 23.53 -3.30
C PRO A 170 0.92 22.94 -4.73
N ASP A 171 -0.19 22.27 -5.06
CA ASP A 171 -0.49 21.67 -6.36
C ASP A 171 -1.05 22.66 -7.40
N HIS A 172 -1.28 23.91 -7.01
CA HIS A 172 -1.80 25.00 -7.87
C HIS A 172 -0.76 26.11 -8.11
N ASN A 173 0.47 25.93 -7.63
CA ASN A 173 1.53 26.92 -7.78
C ASN A 173 2.34 26.70 -9.08
N GLN A 174 2.94 27.78 -9.60
CA GLN A 174 3.62 27.83 -10.91
C GLN A 174 4.98 27.12 -10.92
#